data_AF-A0A0K3CGM5-F1
#
_entry.id   AF-A0A0K3CGM5-F1
#
_cell.length_a   1.000
_cell.length_b   1.000
_cell.length_c   1.000
_cell.angle_alpha   90.00
_cell.angle_beta   90.00
_cell.angle_gamma   90.00
#
_symmetry.space_group_name_H-M   'P 1'
#
loop_
_entity.id
_entity.type
_entity.pdbx_description
1 polymer ?
#
loop_
_entity_poly.entity_id
_entity_poly.type
_entity_poly.pdbx_seq_one_letter_code
_entity_poly.pdbx_strand_id
1 'polypeptide(L)'
;MLADSPEATTVLYTTTGPPPGLPVPSHVPTIAAMTPLPDSPKLAPTDETPAQTETKRIGACLVCGEETTKLCSKCLGAAFDLFFCSPEHQKLICRDHHRVCGRPLVPDSRPWLSKQEALEAVAHMDVPRRFNDGRVASMLDYLRHAGFPPPMMVQHIYRLTEGHEHPYDPYTSHAALVDVRMLEIRRKCPAGDLNEVLGTIDTFQLTSELLNQLWPCTPTNKVWHSGMNHRLVIFVSYLRQFRAGNRSISFEACQNAYKQIEAYLASPAAKMLNAERDVFLEGLHAYIDPDTLVIRLSLCDWTPDGCMTNEFKERIGRYRRAAEAK
;
A
#
# COMPACT_ATOMS: atom_id res chain seq x y z
N MET A 1 49.56 29.47 22.33
CA MET A 1 48.94 28.17 22.01
C MET A 1 47.68 28.47 21.22
N LEU A 2 47.82 28.52 19.90
CA LEU A 2 46.72 28.68 18.94
C LEU A 2 46.41 27.27 18.43
N ALA A 3 45.15 26.86 18.48
CA ALA A 3 44.69 25.57 18.00
C ALA A 3 44.04 25.77 16.62
N ASP A 4 44.58 25.05 15.64
CA ASP A 4 44.12 25.03 14.25
C ASP A 4 42.74 24.35 14.12
N SER A 5 41.90 24.94 13.28
CA SER A 5 40.61 24.42 12.85
C SER A 5 40.77 23.70 11.51
N PRO A 6 40.20 22.50 11.29
CA PRO A 6 40.37 21.79 10.03
C PRO A 6 39.44 22.35 8.94
N GLU A 7 40.02 22.56 7.75
CA GLU A 7 39.36 23.00 6.54
C GLU A 7 38.35 21.97 6.01
N ALA A 8 37.17 22.44 5.60
CA ALA A 8 36.13 21.64 4.98
C ALA A 8 36.38 21.49 3.48
N THR A 9 36.73 20.29 3.04
CA THR A 9 36.87 19.94 1.62
C THR A 9 35.50 19.87 0.95
N THR A 10 35.21 20.86 0.10
CA THR A 10 33.99 20.88 -0.74
C THR A 10 34.22 20.03 -1.99
N VAL A 11 33.51 18.91 -2.12
CA VAL A 11 33.53 18.07 -3.33
C VAL A 11 32.42 18.54 -4.27
N LEU A 12 32.81 19.15 -5.40
CA LEU A 12 31.90 19.55 -6.48
C LEU A 12 31.62 18.33 -7.38
N TYR A 13 30.37 17.86 -7.39
CA TYR A 13 29.90 16.89 -8.38
C TYR A 13 29.40 17.61 -9.63
N THR A 14 30.06 17.39 -10.75
CA THR A 14 29.61 17.82 -12.08
C THR A 14 28.48 16.89 -12.56
N THR A 15 27.30 17.46 -12.80
CA THR A 15 26.15 16.78 -13.40
C THR A 15 26.40 16.53 -14.88
N THR A 16 26.64 15.28 -15.27
CA THR A 16 26.56 14.83 -16.66
C THR A 16 25.15 14.31 -16.95
N GLY A 17 24.58 14.69 -18.11
CA GLY A 17 23.24 14.30 -18.53
C GLY A 17 23.10 12.79 -18.77
N PRO A 18 21.85 12.28 -18.96
CA PRO A 18 21.59 10.86 -19.08
C PRO A 18 22.23 10.27 -20.36
N PRO A 19 22.83 9.07 -20.28
CA PRO A 19 23.42 8.42 -21.46
C PRO A 19 22.33 7.89 -22.41
N PRO A 20 22.52 8.00 -23.74
CA PRO A 20 21.59 7.44 -24.71
C PRO A 20 21.80 5.93 -24.86
N GLY A 21 20.70 5.18 -24.79
CA GLY A 21 20.51 3.85 -25.37
C GLY A 21 21.49 2.75 -24.92
N LEU A 22 21.18 2.08 -23.79
CA LEU A 22 21.84 0.81 -23.44
C LEU A 22 21.08 -0.39 -24.04
N PRO A 23 21.80 -1.39 -24.58
CA PRO A 23 21.20 -2.62 -25.10
C PRO A 23 20.66 -3.49 -23.96
N VAL A 24 19.51 -4.12 -24.20
CA VAL A 24 18.85 -5.04 -23.27
C VAL A 24 19.65 -6.35 -23.18
N PRO A 25 20.07 -6.83 -21.99
CA PRO A 25 20.73 -8.12 -21.86
C PRO A 25 19.73 -9.27 -22.08
N SER A 26 20.08 -10.20 -22.98
CA SER A 26 19.23 -11.31 -23.44
C SER A 26 19.28 -12.59 -22.56
N HIS A 27 19.84 -12.56 -21.34
CA HIS A 27 19.90 -13.77 -20.53
C HIS A 27 19.59 -13.51 -19.06
N VAL A 28 18.42 -14.00 -18.64
CA VAL A 28 18.00 -14.13 -17.24
C VAL A 28 18.52 -15.48 -16.72
N PRO A 29 19.15 -15.54 -15.54
CA PRO A 29 19.52 -16.82 -14.93
C PRO A 29 18.26 -17.55 -14.44
N THR A 30 18.17 -18.83 -14.79
CA THR A 30 17.11 -19.74 -14.35
C THR A 30 17.13 -19.88 -12.83
N ILE A 31 16.13 -19.29 -12.16
CA ILE A 31 15.83 -19.57 -10.76
C ILE A 31 15.27 -20.99 -10.69
N ALA A 32 15.80 -21.79 -9.76
CA ALA A 32 15.35 -23.15 -9.49
C ALA A 32 13.82 -23.19 -9.30
N ALA A 33 13.19 -24.06 -10.07
CA ALA A 33 11.75 -24.21 -10.16
C ALA A 33 11.12 -24.42 -8.77
N MET A 34 10.34 -23.44 -8.31
CA MET A 34 9.28 -23.70 -7.35
C MET A 34 8.21 -24.52 -8.08
N THR A 35 7.82 -25.65 -7.49
CA THR A 35 6.79 -26.56 -8.01
C THR A 35 5.54 -25.75 -8.39
N PRO A 36 5.01 -25.89 -9.61
CA PRO A 36 3.78 -25.21 -10.01
C PRO A 36 2.66 -25.53 -9.03
N LEU A 37 1.93 -24.50 -8.58
CA LEU A 37 0.62 -24.72 -7.98
C LEU A 37 -0.24 -25.50 -8.99
N PRO A 38 -1.01 -26.51 -8.58
CA PRO A 38 -1.90 -27.23 -9.48
C PRO A 38 -2.82 -26.25 -10.21
N ASP A 39 -2.93 -26.41 -11.53
CA ASP A 39 -3.81 -25.61 -12.37
C ASP A 39 -5.21 -25.58 -11.78
N SER A 40 -5.67 -24.38 -11.43
CA SER A 40 -7.06 -24.16 -11.07
C SER A 40 -7.93 -24.69 -12.21
N PRO A 41 -8.94 -25.56 -11.94
CA PRO A 41 -9.77 -26.12 -12.99
C PRO A 41 -10.44 -25.00 -13.79
N LYS A 42 -10.23 -25.01 -15.11
CA LYS A 42 -10.97 -24.16 -16.06
C LYS A 42 -12.45 -24.54 -15.95
N LEU A 43 -13.23 -23.69 -15.28
CA LEU A 43 -14.68 -23.76 -15.29
C LEU A 43 -15.16 -23.51 -16.73
N ALA A 44 -15.78 -24.51 -17.34
CA ALA A 44 -16.47 -24.36 -18.61
C ALA A 44 -17.65 -23.37 -18.45
N PRO A 45 -18.00 -22.60 -19.48
CA PRO A 45 -19.17 -21.73 -19.46
C PRO A 45 -20.42 -22.61 -19.52
N THR A 46 -21.05 -22.87 -18.38
CA THR A 46 -22.40 -23.43 -18.32
C THR A 46 -23.38 -22.31 -18.58
N ASP A 47 -23.93 -22.34 -19.78
CA ASP A 47 -24.94 -21.45 -20.32
C ASP A 47 -26.32 -21.90 -19.80
N GLU A 48 -26.66 -21.46 -18.59
CA GLU A 48 -28.02 -21.50 -18.04
C GLU A 48 -28.00 -20.62 -16.78
N THR A 49 -28.28 -19.33 -16.95
CA THR A 49 -28.43 -18.40 -15.82
C THR A 49 -29.88 -18.51 -15.34
N PRO A 50 -30.18 -19.24 -14.24
CA PRO A 50 -31.49 -19.12 -13.61
C PRO A 50 -31.68 -17.66 -13.23
N ALA A 51 -32.87 -17.12 -13.47
CA ALA A 51 -33.26 -15.77 -13.06
C ALA A 51 -33.05 -15.64 -11.54
N GLN A 52 -31.86 -15.17 -11.16
CA GLN A 52 -31.51 -14.88 -9.79
C GLN A 52 -32.45 -13.77 -9.36
N THR A 53 -33.33 -14.08 -8.42
CA THR A 53 -34.10 -13.09 -7.69
C THR A 53 -33.06 -12.24 -6.98
N GLU A 54 -32.67 -11.14 -7.62
CA GLU A 54 -31.60 -10.25 -7.18
C GLU A 54 -32.03 -9.69 -5.83
N THR A 55 -31.58 -10.34 -4.76
CA THR A 55 -31.83 -9.89 -3.40
C THR A 55 -31.12 -8.56 -3.29
N LYS A 56 -31.90 -7.49 -3.32
CA LYS A 56 -31.42 -6.12 -3.35
C LYS A 56 -30.48 -5.91 -2.16
N ARG A 57 -29.17 -5.86 -2.42
CA ARG A 57 -28.18 -5.63 -1.35
C ARG A 57 -28.33 -4.19 -0.88
N ILE A 58 -28.49 -4.03 0.43
CA ILE A 58 -28.60 -2.74 1.09
C ILE A 58 -27.32 -2.54 1.90
N GLY A 59 -26.70 -1.36 1.79
CA GLY A 59 -25.52 -0.99 2.55
C GLY A 59 -25.39 0.52 2.68
N ALA A 60 -24.44 0.97 3.51
CA ALA A 60 -24.22 2.39 3.76
C ALA A 60 -23.26 2.99 2.71
N CYS A 61 -23.60 4.18 2.21
CA CYS A 61 -22.75 4.91 1.29
C CYS A 61 -21.38 5.20 1.95
N LEU A 62 -20.29 4.92 1.23
CA LEU A 62 -18.92 5.14 1.71
C LEU A 62 -18.57 6.62 1.98
N VAL A 63 -19.47 7.56 1.68
CA VAL A 63 -19.26 9.01 1.77
C VAL A 63 -20.13 9.60 2.87
N CYS A 64 -21.44 9.57 2.70
CA CYS A 64 -22.39 10.15 3.65
C CYS A 64 -22.94 9.17 4.68
N GLY A 65 -22.67 7.87 4.55
CA GLY A 65 -23.23 6.84 5.43
C GLY A 65 -24.69 6.49 5.16
N GLU A 66 -25.41 7.23 4.30
CA GLU A 66 -26.80 6.96 3.97
C GLU A 66 -27.00 5.57 3.36
N GLU A 67 -28.11 4.94 3.71
CA GLU A 67 -28.49 3.65 3.17
C GLU A 67 -28.71 3.72 1.65
N THR A 68 -28.16 2.77 0.92
CA THR A 68 -28.30 2.69 -0.53
C THR A 68 -28.19 1.26 -1.04
N THR A 69 -28.72 1.06 -2.24
CA THR A 69 -28.63 -0.21 -2.96
C THR A 69 -27.76 -0.10 -4.21
N LYS A 70 -27.16 1.08 -4.42
CA LYS A 70 -26.32 1.38 -5.57
C LYS A 70 -24.88 0.98 -5.24
N LEU A 71 -24.33 0.11 -6.07
CA LEU A 71 -23.00 -0.46 -5.93
C LEU A 71 -22.10 -0.02 -7.08
N CYS A 72 -20.79 -0.01 -6.86
CA CYS A 72 -19.84 0.02 -7.97
C CYS A 72 -19.91 -1.31 -8.75
N SER A 73 -20.45 -1.28 -9.97
CA SER A 73 -20.65 -2.47 -10.81
C SER A 73 -19.36 -3.26 -11.05
N LYS A 74 -18.23 -2.57 -11.25
CA LYS A 74 -16.91 -3.21 -11.41
C LYS A 74 -16.46 -3.95 -10.15
N CYS A 75 -16.68 -3.37 -8.96
CA CYS A 75 -16.29 -4.01 -7.70
C CYS A 75 -17.21 -5.15 -7.31
N LEU A 76 -18.49 -5.06 -7.65
CA LEU A 76 -19.45 -6.16 -7.49
C LEU A 76 -18.97 -7.40 -8.25
N GLY A 77 -18.47 -7.24 -9.49
CA GLY A 77 -17.89 -8.33 -10.27
C GLY A 77 -16.62 -8.94 -9.64
N ALA A 78 -15.91 -8.17 -8.81
CA ALA A 78 -14.75 -8.64 -8.04
C ALA A 78 -15.12 -9.14 -6.62
N ALA A 79 -16.41 -9.34 -6.34
CA ALA A 79 -16.94 -9.78 -5.05
C ALA A 79 -16.72 -8.79 -3.89
N PHE A 80 -16.61 -7.49 -4.16
CA PHE A 80 -16.56 -6.44 -3.15
C PHE A 80 -17.77 -5.51 -3.25
N ASP A 81 -18.56 -5.44 -2.18
CA ASP A 81 -19.68 -4.52 -2.10
C ASP A 81 -19.18 -3.13 -1.67
N LEU A 82 -19.17 -2.17 -2.59
CA LEU A 82 -18.86 -0.76 -2.34
C LEU A 82 -20.05 0.11 -2.73
N PHE A 83 -20.67 0.75 -1.74
CA PHE A 83 -21.95 1.43 -1.87
C PHE A 83 -21.78 2.95 -2.07
N PHE A 84 -22.54 3.53 -3.00
CA PHE A 84 -22.56 4.97 -3.28
C PHE A 84 -23.99 5.44 -3.55
N CYS A 85 -24.54 6.35 -2.75
CA CYS A 85 -25.93 6.80 -2.93
C CYS A 85 -26.16 7.64 -4.21
N SER A 86 -25.09 8.24 -4.76
CA SER A 86 -25.11 9.05 -5.97
C SER A 86 -23.82 8.93 -6.81
N PRO A 87 -23.88 9.17 -8.13
CA PRO A 87 -22.68 9.34 -8.97
C PRO A 87 -21.75 10.45 -8.48
N GLU A 88 -22.29 11.49 -7.86
CA GLU A 88 -21.53 12.62 -7.30
C GLU A 88 -20.60 12.14 -6.19
N HIS A 89 -21.10 11.30 -5.28
CA HIS A 89 -20.29 10.65 -4.25
C HIS A 89 -19.24 9.71 -4.82
N GLN A 90 -19.55 9.00 -5.91
CA GLN A 90 -18.55 8.16 -6.59
C GLN A 90 -17.45 9.01 -7.27
N LYS A 91 -17.79 10.17 -7.85
CA LYS A 91 -16.83 11.08 -8.51
C LYS A 91 -15.75 11.59 -7.55
N LEU A 92 -16.09 11.84 -6.28
CA LEU A 92 -15.15 12.35 -5.26
C LEU A 92 -13.93 11.44 -5.04
N ILE A 93 -14.09 10.13 -5.25
CA ILE A 93 -13.02 9.13 -5.07
C ILE A 93 -12.61 8.47 -6.37
N CYS A 94 -13.27 8.80 -7.49
CA CYS A 94 -13.15 8.05 -8.74
C CYS A 94 -11.69 7.92 -9.18
N ARG A 95 -10.89 8.99 -9.07
CA ARG A 95 -9.47 8.99 -9.46
C ARG A 95 -8.66 7.91 -8.75
N ASP A 96 -8.74 7.85 -7.42
CA ASP A 96 -7.92 6.94 -6.62
C ASP A 96 -8.56 5.54 -6.58
N HIS A 97 -9.89 5.46 -6.49
CA HIS A 97 -10.64 4.22 -6.54
C HIS A 97 -10.44 3.48 -7.87
N HIS A 98 -10.44 4.18 -9.00
CA HIS A 98 -10.28 3.57 -10.33
C HIS A 98 -9.00 2.74 -10.45
N ARG A 99 -7.95 3.10 -9.70
CA ARG A 99 -6.67 2.37 -9.69
C ARG A 99 -6.82 0.95 -9.10
N VAL A 100 -7.75 0.73 -8.17
CA VAL A 100 -8.03 -0.59 -7.56
C VAL A 100 -9.36 -1.21 -8.02
N CYS A 101 -10.25 -0.40 -8.59
CA CYS A 101 -11.61 -0.76 -8.95
C CYS A 101 -11.70 -2.01 -9.84
N GLY A 102 -12.46 -3.00 -9.38
CA GLY A 102 -12.73 -4.23 -10.13
C GLY A 102 -11.53 -5.17 -10.27
N ARG A 103 -10.44 -4.94 -9.54
CA ARG A 103 -9.26 -5.82 -9.54
C ARG A 103 -9.13 -6.52 -8.18
N PRO A 104 -9.12 -7.86 -8.11
CA PRO A 104 -8.73 -8.54 -6.89
C PRO A 104 -7.23 -8.32 -6.67
N LEU A 105 -6.83 -7.74 -5.53
CA LEU A 105 -5.41 -7.45 -5.23
C LEU A 105 -4.53 -8.69 -5.03
N VAL A 106 -5.11 -9.89 -5.15
CA VAL A 106 -4.40 -11.15 -5.26
C VAL A 106 -5.13 -12.00 -6.30
N PRO A 107 -4.45 -12.47 -7.35
CA PRO A 107 -3.02 -12.31 -7.59
C PRO A 107 -2.63 -10.91 -8.10
N ASP A 108 -3.53 -10.04 -8.53
CA ASP A 108 -3.13 -8.80 -9.22
C ASP A 108 -2.28 -7.89 -8.34
N SER A 109 -1.25 -7.29 -8.93
CA SER A 109 -0.44 -6.30 -8.24
C SER A 109 -1.27 -5.06 -7.91
N ARG A 110 -0.87 -4.36 -6.84
CA ARG A 110 -1.30 -2.99 -6.58
C ARG A 110 -1.06 -2.13 -7.82
N PRO A 111 -1.70 -0.95 -7.92
CA PRO A 111 -1.39 -0.01 -8.97
C PRO A 111 0.12 0.18 -9.07
N TRP A 112 0.66 0.00 -10.27
CA TRP A 112 2.07 0.24 -10.57
C TRP A 112 2.49 1.65 -10.14
N LEU A 113 3.79 1.88 -10.03
CA LEU A 113 4.29 3.23 -9.81
C LEU A 113 3.80 4.11 -10.95
N SER A 114 3.27 5.28 -10.62
CA SER A 114 3.16 6.35 -11.62
C SER A 114 4.55 6.73 -12.11
N LYS A 115 4.62 7.33 -13.31
CA LYS A 115 5.89 7.85 -13.83
C LYS A 115 6.57 8.81 -12.84
N GLN A 116 5.80 9.62 -12.14
CA GLN A 116 6.30 10.55 -11.12
C GLN A 116 6.89 9.81 -9.91
N GLU A 117 6.18 8.80 -9.37
CA GLU A 117 6.71 7.98 -8.26
C GLU A 117 8.04 7.33 -8.63
N ALA A 118 8.16 6.80 -9.85
CA ALA A 118 9.38 6.15 -10.33
C ALA A 118 10.54 7.13 -10.50
N LEU A 119 10.30 8.30 -11.11
CA LEU A 119 11.31 9.35 -11.27
C LEU A 119 11.81 9.85 -9.92
N GLU A 120 10.91 10.07 -8.96
CA GLU A 120 11.28 10.48 -7.59
C GLU A 120 12.11 9.41 -6.88
N ALA A 121 11.71 8.14 -6.98
CA ALA A 121 12.45 7.03 -6.36
C ALA A 121 13.86 6.89 -6.94
N VAL A 122 14.03 7.03 -8.26
CA VAL A 122 15.34 7.01 -8.93
C VAL A 122 16.18 8.21 -8.52
N ALA A 123 15.60 9.42 -8.54
CA ALA A 123 16.32 10.66 -8.23
C ALA A 123 16.88 10.71 -6.81
N HIS A 124 16.29 9.94 -5.89
CA HIS A 124 16.73 9.90 -4.50
C HIS A 124 17.23 8.52 -4.08
N MET A 125 17.57 7.62 -5.00
CA MET A 125 17.84 6.22 -4.65
C MET A 125 19.03 6.03 -3.70
N ASP A 126 19.95 6.98 -3.68
CA ASP A 126 21.15 7.04 -2.84
C ASP A 126 20.92 7.75 -1.49
N VAL A 127 19.78 8.43 -1.30
CA VAL A 127 19.48 9.15 -0.06
C VAL A 127 19.25 8.16 1.09
N PRO A 128 19.98 8.26 2.22
CA PRO A 128 19.76 7.42 3.38
C PRO A 128 18.39 7.65 4.00
N ARG A 129 17.76 6.57 4.45
CA ARG A 129 16.47 6.57 5.15
C ARG A 129 16.42 5.43 6.15
N ARG A 130 15.54 5.56 7.15
CA ARG A 130 15.39 4.51 8.15
C ARG A 130 14.50 3.38 7.64
N PHE A 131 14.96 2.14 7.79
CA PHE A 131 14.24 0.92 7.44
C PHE A 131 13.34 0.47 8.58
N ASN A 132 12.52 -0.55 8.32
CA ASN A 132 11.71 -1.17 9.34
C ASN A 132 12.62 -1.59 10.48
N ASP A 133 13.69 -2.31 10.22
CA ASP A 133 14.65 -2.78 11.23
C ASP A 133 15.51 -1.72 11.93
N GLY A 134 15.17 -0.44 11.81
CA GLY A 134 15.91 0.67 12.42
C GLY A 134 17.22 1.02 11.71
N ARG A 135 17.72 0.18 10.78
CA ARG A 135 18.92 0.47 9.98
C ARG A 135 18.69 1.73 9.15
N VAL A 136 19.76 2.50 8.97
CA VAL A 136 19.77 3.63 8.04
C VAL A 136 20.55 3.20 6.80
N ALA A 137 19.87 3.14 5.66
CA ALA A 137 20.47 2.75 4.39
C ALA A 137 19.76 3.48 3.23
N SER A 138 20.34 3.44 2.04
CA SER A 138 19.69 3.97 0.83
C SER A 138 18.81 2.91 0.15
N MET A 139 17.97 3.32 -0.82
CA MET A 139 17.26 2.35 -1.67
C MET A 139 18.26 1.53 -2.51
N LEU A 140 19.39 2.14 -2.88
CA LEU A 140 20.49 1.48 -3.59
C LEU A 140 21.10 0.36 -2.74
N ASP A 141 21.34 0.61 -1.45
CA ASP A 141 21.85 -0.42 -0.52
C ASP A 141 20.82 -1.55 -0.32
N TYR A 142 19.53 -1.22 -0.24
CA TYR A 142 18.45 -2.20 -0.18
C TYR A 142 18.44 -3.11 -1.41
N LEU A 143 18.45 -2.52 -2.61
CA LEU A 143 18.46 -3.28 -3.86
C LEU A 143 19.74 -4.11 -3.99
N ARG A 144 20.89 -3.60 -3.53
CA ARG A 144 22.14 -4.37 -3.49
C ARG A 144 22.02 -5.59 -2.58
N HIS A 145 21.44 -5.41 -1.39
CA HIS A 145 21.20 -6.50 -0.44
C HIS A 145 20.21 -7.54 -0.97
N ALA A 146 19.22 -7.10 -1.74
CA ALA A 146 18.29 -7.97 -2.46
C ALA A 146 18.90 -8.65 -3.71
N GLY A 147 20.19 -8.44 -3.99
CA GLY A 147 20.92 -9.12 -5.06
C GLY A 147 20.83 -8.47 -6.44
N PHE A 148 20.32 -7.23 -6.54
CA PHE A 148 20.28 -6.52 -7.82
C PHE A 148 21.68 -5.99 -8.21
N PRO A 149 22.16 -6.26 -9.43
CA PRO A 149 23.42 -5.68 -9.88
C PRO A 149 23.23 -4.18 -10.15
N PRO A 150 24.25 -3.32 -9.89
CA PRO A 150 24.11 -1.87 -10.00
C PRO A 150 23.51 -1.36 -11.33
N PRO A 151 23.89 -1.90 -12.52
CA PRO A 151 23.30 -1.47 -13.79
C PRO A 151 21.80 -1.74 -13.92
N MET A 152 21.23 -2.64 -13.11
CA MET A 152 19.82 -3.02 -13.17
C MET A 152 18.94 -2.33 -12.13
N MET A 153 19.50 -1.62 -11.14
CA MET A 153 18.72 -1.05 -10.03
C MET A 153 17.73 0.02 -10.52
N VAL A 154 18.19 0.95 -11.36
CA VAL A 154 17.31 1.96 -11.98
C VAL A 154 16.27 1.30 -12.89
N GLN A 155 16.71 0.33 -13.70
CA GLN A 155 15.82 -0.41 -14.59
C GLN A 155 14.75 -1.20 -13.83
N HIS A 156 15.07 -1.70 -12.64
CA HIS A 156 14.13 -2.40 -11.76
C HIS A 156 12.98 -1.47 -11.33
N ILE A 157 13.27 -0.24 -10.91
CA ILE A 157 12.24 0.75 -10.54
C ILE A 157 11.36 1.08 -11.77
N TYR A 158 11.96 1.31 -12.94
CA TYR A 158 11.18 1.57 -14.16
C TYR A 158 10.31 0.38 -14.58
N ARG A 159 10.78 -0.86 -14.38
CA ARG A 159 9.98 -2.05 -14.62
C ARG A 159 8.78 -2.20 -13.68
N LEU A 160 8.73 -1.46 -12.57
CA LEU A 160 7.58 -1.39 -11.66
C LEU A 160 6.66 -0.20 -11.97
N THR A 161 6.90 0.51 -13.07
CA THR A 161 6.14 1.70 -13.50
C THR A 161 5.01 1.32 -14.45
N GLU A 162 3.89 2.03 -14.37
CA GLU A 162 2.74 1.82 -15.24
C GLU A 162 3.11 1.84 -16.74
N GLY A 163 2.57 0.87 -17.49
CA GLY A 163 2.80 0.74 -18.93
C GLY A 163 4.09 0.02 -19.32
N HIS A 164 4.89 -0.46 -18.36
CA HIS A 164 6.05 -1.31 -18.63
C HIS A 164 5.72 -2.80 -18.54
N GLU A 165 6.55 -3.64 -19.16
CA GLU A 165 6.50 -5.08 -18.95
C GLU A 165 7.11 -5.43 -17.59
N HIS A 166 6.33 -6.13 -16.76
CA HIS A 166 6.70 -6.45 -15.39
C HIS A 166 7.40 -7.81 -15.35
N PRO A 167 8.67 -7.88 -14.89
CA PRO A 167 9.52 -9.05 -15.06
C PRO A 167 9.28 -10.14 -14.01
N TYR A 168 8.43 -9.88 -13.01
CA TYR A 168 8.16 -10.81 -11.91
C TYR A 168 6.70 -11.24 -11.93
N ASP A 169 6.43 -12.35 -11.24
CA ASP A 169 5.06 -12.70 -10.91
C ASP A 169 4.38 -11.55 -10.12
N PRO A 170 3.05 -11.48 -10.13
CA PRO A 170 2.32 -10.40 -9.48
C PRO A 170 2.59 -10.26 -7.97
N TYR A 171 2.88 -11.35 -7.25
CA TYR A 171 3.15 -11.33 -5.82
C TYR A 171 4.51 -10.67 -5.53
N THR A 172 5.56 -11.12 -6.21
CA THR A 172 6.91 -10.52 -6.11
C THR A 172 6.89 -9.06 -6.55
N SER A 173 6.16 -8.75 -7.62
CA SER A 173 5.97 -7.37 -8.08
C SER A 173 5.30 -6.49 -7.03
N HIS A 174 4.27 -7.01 -6.34
CA HIS A 174 3.58 -6.29 -5.28
C HIS A 174 4.49 -6.03 -4.08
N ALA A 175 5.28 -7.01 -3.64
CA ALA A 175 6.24 -6.82 -2.56
C ALA A 175 7.24 -5.69 -2.90
N ALA A 176 7.84 -5.74 -4.09
CA ALA A 176 8.76 -4.70 -4.55
C ALA A 176 8.11 -3.30 -4.64
N LEU A 177 6.85 -3.22 -5.11
CA LEU A 177 6.08 -1.97 -5.12
C LEU A 177 5.85 -1.40 -3.72
N VAL A 178 5.54 -2.27 -2.75
CA VAL A 178 5.34 -1.87 -1.35
C VAL A 178 6.66 -1.32 -0.79
N ASP A 179 7.77 -2.01 -1.03
CA ASP A 179 9.09 -1.57 -0.57
C ASP A 179 9.49 -0.20 -1.13
N VAL A 180 9.38 -0.01 -2.45
CA VAL A 180 9.72 1.29 -3.08
C VAL A 180 8.88 2.42 -2.48
N ARG A 181 7.57 2.20 -2.31
CA ARG A 181 6.66 3.21 -1.74
C ARG A 181 6.94 3.48 -0.26
N MET A 182 7.21 2.44 0.52
CA MET A 182 7.56 2.51 1.94
C MET A 182 8.90 3.25 2.15
N LEU A 183 9.88 3.01 1.28
CA LEU A 183 11.15 3.72 1.33
C LEU A 183 10.99 5.19 0.93
N GLU A 184 10.14 5.51 -0.04
CA GLU A 184 9.89 6.90 -0.41
C GLU A 184 9.12 7.69 0.65
N ILE A 185 8.11 7.10 1.30
CA ILE A 185 7.37 7.80 2.36
C ILE A 185 8.27 8.12 3.56
N ARG A 186 9.21 7.23 3.92
CA ARG A 186 10.16 7.45 5.03
C ARG A 186 11.21 8.49 4.72
N ARG A 187 11.60 8.61 3.45
CA ARG A 187 12.45 9.72 3.00
C ARG A 187 11.69 11.05 3.13
N LYS A 188 10.41 11.09 2.74
CA LYS A 188 9.57 12.29 2.77
C LYS A 188 9.13 12.68 4.19
N CYS A 189 9.05 11.71 5.11
CA CYS A 189 8.61 11.89 6.49
C CYS A 189 9.69 11.38 7.46
N PRO A 190 10.83 12.08 7.60
CA PRO A 190 11.91 11.64 8.49
C PRO A 190 11.53 11.71 9.98
N ALA A 191 10.62 12.61 10.35
CA ALA A 191 10.13 12.77 11.73
C ALA A 191 9.17 11.65 12.17
N GLY A 192 8.67 10.84 11.23
CA GLY A 192 7.66 9.83 11.51
C GLY A 192 6.23 10.35 11.55
N ASP A 193 6.00 11.67 11.59
CA ASP A 193 4.64 12.21 11.60
C ASP A 193 4.05 12.25 10.19
N LEU A 194 3.25 11.24 9.85
CA LEU A 194 2.58 11.17 8.56
C LEU A 194 1.63 12.34 8.30
N ASN A 195 1.13 13.02 9.35
CA ASN A 195 0.23 14.16 9.21
C ASN A 195 0.91 15.33 8.47
N GLU A 196 2.23 15.47 8.59
CA GLU A 196 3.03 16.49 7.90
C GLU A 196 3.06 16.30 6.37
N VAL A 197 2.87 15.05 5.92
CA VAL A 197 3.05 14.68 4.51
C VAL A 197 1.77 14.23 3.82
N LEU A 198 0.63 14.11 4.51
CA LEU A 198 -0.66 13.65 3.95
C LEU A 198 -1.05 14.38 2.66
N GLY A 199 -0.85 15.70 2.62
CA GLY A 199 -1.19 16.52 1.46
C GLY A 199 -0.29 16.31 0.24
N THR A 200 0.92 15.79 0.42
CA THR A 200 1.99 15.79 -0.60
C THR A 200 2.36 14.39 -1.12
N ILE A 201 2.03 13.32 -0.40
CA ILE A 201 2.33 11.93 -0.80
C ILE A 201 1.18 11.30 -1.58
N ASP A 202 1.45 10.33 -2.45
CA ASP A 202 0.37 9.61 -3.16
C ASP A 202 -0.47 8.74 -2.20
N THR A 203 -1.76 8.57 -2.53
CA THR A 203 -2.71 7.74 -1.74
C THR A 203 -2.18 6.33 -1.54
N PHE A 204 -1.49 5.75 -2.53
CA PHE A 204 -0.97 4.38 -2.45
C PHE A 204 0.33 4.28 -1.67
N GLN A 205 1.14 5.34 -1.62
CA GLN A 205 2.31 5.38 -0.73
C GLN A 205 1.87 5.26 0.73
N LEU A 206 0.90 6.09 1.12
CA LEU A 206 0.34 6.10 2.46
C LEU A 206 -0.42 4.81 2.80
N THR A 207 -1.22 4.31 1.86
CA THR A 207 -1.97 3.05 2.05
C THR A 207 -1.00 1.86 2.21
N SER A 208 0.13 1.83 1.49
CA SER A 208 1.15 0.79 1.64
C SER A 208 1.83 0.84 2.99
N GLU A 209 2.23 2.02 3.47
CA GLU A 209 2.82 2.16 4.81
C GLU A 209 1.83 1.75 5.90
N LEU A 210 0.61 2.28 5.88
CA LEU A 210 -0.44 1.90 6.84
C LEU A 210 -0.67 0.40 6.87
N LEU A 211 -0.76 -0.26 5.71
CA LEU A 211 -0.95 -1.71 5.66
C LEU A 211 0.24 -2.49 6.14
N ASN A 212 1.46 -2.03 5.87
CA ASN A 212 2.64 -2.68 6.40
C ASN A 212 2.68 -2.62 7.94
N GLN A 213 2.20 -1.52 8.54
CA GLN A 213 2.11 -1.37 9.98
C GLN A 213 0.96 -2.20 10.58
N LEU A 214 -0.21 -2.20 9.92
CA LEU A 214 -1.40 -2.95 10.35
C LEU A 214 -1.27 -4.45 10.14
N TRP A 215 -0.51 -4.87 9.12
CA TRP A 215 -0.36 -6.26 8.71
C TRP A 215 0.96 -6.47 7.93
N PRO A 216 2.09 -6.67 8.62
CA PRO A 216 3.43 -6.74 8.00
C PRO A 216 3.67 -7.97 7.09
N CYS A 217 2.64 -8.78 6.84
CA CYS A 217 2.66 -9.92 5.92
C CYS A 217 1.92 -9.63 4.60
N THR A 218 1.80 -8.37 4.18
CA THR A 218 1.23 -8.03 2.87
C THR A 218 2.25 -8.15 1.74
N PRO A 219 1.87 -8.66 0.56
CA PRO A 219 0.53 -9.11 0.18
C PRO A 219 0.12 -10.46 0.81
N THR A 220 -1.17 -10.59 1.11
CA THR A 220 -1.78 -11.83 1.62
C THR A 220 -2.95 -12.25 0.74
N ASN A 221 -3.08 -13.56 0.48
CA ASN A 221 -4.15 -14.15 -0.34
C ASN A 221 -5.49 -14.31 0.40
N LYS A 222 -5.64 -13.67 1.56
CA LYS A 222 -6.86 -13.73 2.37
C LYS A 222 -7.99 -12.97 1.70
N VAL A 223 -9.20 -13.52 1.76
CA VAL A 223 -10.40 -12.95 1.12
C VAL A 223 -10.68 -11.52 1.59
N TRP A 224 -10.49 -11.24 2.89
CA TRP A 224 -10.71 -9.91 3.45
C TRP A 224 -9.75 -8.84 2.90
N HIS A 225 -8.56 -9.22 2.45
CA HIS A 225 -7.48 -8.27 2.18
C HIS A 225 -7.85 -7.29 1.06
N SER A 226 -8.42 -7.77 -0.04
CA SER A 226 -8.75 -6.91 -1.18
C SER A 226 -9.92 -5.95 -0.87
N GLY A 227 -10.95 -6.42 -0.17
CA GLY A 227 -12.10 -5.59 0.21
C GLY A 227 -11.77 -4.56 1.30
N MET A 228 -10.87 -4.92 2.23
CA MET A 228 -10.32 -4.00 3.24
C MET A 228 -9.43 -2.95 2.58
N ASN A 229 -8.52 -3.36 1.69
CA ASN A 229 -7.59 -2.43 1.03
C ASN A 229 -8.35 -1.39 0.20
N HIS A 230 -9.41 -1.78 -0.51
CA HIS A 230 -10.29 -0.85 -1.22
C HIS A 230 -10.84 0.24 -0.30
N ARG A 231 -11.34 -0.14 0.88
CA ARG A 231 -11.88 0.80 1.86
C ARG A 231 -10.79 1.68 2.46
N LEU A 232 -9.61 1.12 2.69
CA LEU A 232 -8.47 1.89 3.17
C LEU A 232 -8.00 2.92 2.14
N VAL A 233 -7.91 2.57 0.85
CA VAL A 233 -7.60 3.52 -0.23
C VAL A 233 -8.63 4.65 -0.27
N ILE A 234 -9.91 4.34 -0.12
CA ILE A 234 -11.00 5.33 -0.10
C ILE A 234 -10.87 6.26 1.12
N PHE A 235 -10.69 5.70 2.32
CA PHE A 235 -10.48 6.46 3.54
C PHE A 235 -9.26 7.38 3.42
N VAL A 236 -8.12 6.85 2.99
CA VAL A 236 -6.88 7.62 2.81
C VAL A 236 -7.08 8.72 1.76
N SER A 237 -7.74 8.43 0.64
CA SER A 237 -8.04 9.44 -0.39
C SER A 237 -8.87 10.59 0.20
N TYR A 238 -9.91 10.28 0.98
CA TYR A 238 -10.72 11.32 1.64
C TYR A 238 -9.93 12.14 2.63
N LEU A 239 -9.19 11.47 3.52
CA LEU A 239 -8.41 12.16 4.53
C LEU A 239 -7.39 13.11 3.88
N ARG A 240 -6.70 12.66 2.83
CA ARG A 240 -5.78 13.51 2.06
C ARG A 240 -6.47 14.73 1.46
N GLN A 241 -7.60 14.53 0.78
CA GLN A 241 -8.37 15.62 0.17
C GLN A 241 -8.88 16.62 1.21
N PHE A 242 -9.39 16.13 2.34
CA PHE A 242 -9.83 16.94 3.47
C PHE A 242 -8.67 17.80 4.03
N ARG A 243 -7.51 17.18 4.29
CA ARG A 243 -6.32 17.88 4.79
C ARG A 243 -5.74 18.87 3.77
N ALA A 244 -5.94 18.64 2.48
CA ALA A 244 -5.61 19.58 1.41
C ALA A 244 -6.63 20.73 1.26
N GLY A 245 -7.66 20.80 2.11
CA GLY A 245 -8.65 21.86 2.09
C GLY A 245 -9.76 21.71 1.04
N ASN A 246 -9.97 20.51 0.50
CA ASN A 246 -11.07 20.25 -0.43
C ASN A 246 -12.42 20.38 0.29
N ARG A 247 -13.15 21.47 0.02
CA ARG A 247 -14.44 21.78 0.65
C ARG A 247 -15.55 20.77 0.34
N SER A 248 -15.40 19.95 -0.69
CA SER A 248 -16.36 18.89 -1.02
C SER A 248 -16.23 17.66 -0.12
N ILE A 249 -15.16 17.54 0.66
CA ILE A 249 -14.95 16.45 1.61
C ILE A 249 -15.11 17.02 3.03
N SER A 250 -16.09 16.52 3.77
CA SER A 250 -16.27 16.87 5.17
C SER A 250 -15.45 15.95 6.09
N PHE A 251 -15.23 16.40 7.32
CA PHE A 251 -14.64 15.56 8.36
C PHE A 251 -15.50 14.30 8.62
N GLU A 252 -16.82 14.47 8.67
CA GLU A 252 -17.78 13.37 8.82
C GLU A 252 -17.67 12.34 7.69
N ALA A 253 -17.45 12.77 6.44
CA ALA A 253 -17.24 11.84 5.34
C ALA A 253 -15.98 10.99 5.53
N CYS A 254 -14.91 11.57 6.07
CA CYS A 254 -13.69 10.83 6.42
C CYS A 254 -13.95 9.83 7.56
N GLN A 255 -14.70 10.21 8.59
CA GLN A 255 -15.09 9.32 9.70
C GLN A 255 -15.97 8.18 9.22
N ASN A 256 -16.90 8.44 8.31
CA ASN A 256 -17.74 7.41 7.71
C ASN A 256 -16.90 6.41 6.92
N ALA A 257 -15.95 6.89 6.10
CA ALA A 257 -15.05 6.00 5.37
C ALA A 257 -14.19 5.13 6.31
N TYR A 258 -13.73 5.67 7.44
CA TYR A 258 -13.05 4.91 8.49
C TYR A 258 -13.93 3.81 9.07
N LYS A 259 -15.15 4.15 9.53
CA LYS A 259 -16.12 3.20 10.09
C LYS A 259 -16.49 2.08 9.11
N GLN A 260 -16.46 2.35 7.81
CA GLN A 260 -16.72 1.35 6.78
C GLN A 260 -15.62 0.28 6.70
N ILE A 261 -14.38 0.60 7.09
CA ILE A 261 -13.31 -0.40 7.26
C ILE A 261 -13.69 -1.34 8.41
N GLU A 262 -14.03 -0.78 9.57
CA GLU A 262 -14.40 -1.56 10.76
C GLU A 262 -15.63 -2.45 10.49
N ALA A 263 -16.68 -1.87 9.92
CA ALA A 263 -17.91 -2.58 9.57
C ALA A 263 -17.64 -3.75 8.61
N TYR A 264 -16.75 -3.55 7.64
CA TYR A 264 -16.37 -4.63 6.72
C TYR A 264 -15.60 -5.74 7.43
N LEU A 265 -14.61 -5.42 8.25
CA LEU A 265 -13.81 -6.40 8.99
C LEU A 265 -14.67 -7.20 9.98
N ALA A 266 -15.73 -6.59 10.52
CA ALA A 266 -16.72 -7.26 11.37
C ALA A 266 -17.76 -8.07 10.58
N SER A 267 -17.89 -7.85 9.26
CA SER A 267 -18.92 -8.50 8.45
C SER A 267 -18.55 -9.94 8.07
N PRO A 268 -19.55 -10.82 7.88
CA PRO A 268 -19.33 -12.17 7.32
C PRO A 268 -18.64 -12.16 5.95
N ALA A 269 -18.80 -11.08 5.17
CA ALA A 269 -18.21 -10.96 3.84
C ALA A 269 -16.67 -10.90 3.86
N ALA A 270 -16.06 -10.43 4.96
CA ALA A 270 -14.62 -10.45 5.11
C ALA A 270 -14.06 -11.88 5.22
N LYS A 271 -14.84 -12.83 5.77
CA LYS A 271 -14.36 -14.18 6.11
C LYS A 271 -13.05 -14.13 6.91
N MET A 272 -12.92 -13.12 7.78
CA MET A 272 -11.77 -12.91 8.64
C MET A 272 -11.97 -13.66 9.95
N LEU A 273 -10.93 -14.31 10.45
CA LEU A 273 -10.99 -14.96 11.76
C LEU A 273 -11.12 -13.89 12.85
N ASN A 274 -11.81 -14.20 13.95
CA ASN A 274 -11.97 -13.25 15.06
C ASN A 274 -10.61 -12.77 15.58
N ALA A 275 -9.64 -13.67 15.77
CA ALA A 275 -8.30 -13.30 16.21
C ALA A 275 -7.57 -12.37 15.21
N GLU A 276 -7.70 -12.62 13.90
CA GLU A 276 -7.12 -11.73 12.89
C GLU A 276 -7.79 -10.34 12.95
N ARG A 277 -9.13 -10.32 13.02
CA ARG A 277 -9.92 -9.09 13.07
C ARG A 277 -9.54 -8.24 14.28
N ASP A 278 -9.47 -8.85 15.46
CA ASP A 278 -9.21 -8.14 16.70
C ASP A 278 -7.83 -7.49 16.69
N VAL A 279 -6.79 -8.20 16.21
CA VAL A 279 -5.44 -7.60 16.07
C VAL A 279 -5.43 -6.49 15.01
N PHE A 280 -6.17 -6.64 13.91
CA PHE A 280 -6.24 -5.60 12.89
C PHE A 280 -6.94 -4.33 13.42
N LEU A 281 -8.08 -4.48 14.10
CA LEU A 281 -8.83 -3.36 14.68
C LEU A 281 -8.03 -2.68 15.79
N GLU A 282 -7.35 -3.45 16.65
CA GLU A 282 -6.44 -2.91 17.67
C GLU A 282 -5.35 -2.04 17.04
N GLY A 283 -4.69 -2.54 15.98
CA GLY A 283 -3.73 -1.74 15.21
C GLY A 283 -4.34 -0.49 14.59
N LEU A 284 -5.53 -0.62 14.01
CA LEU A 284 -6.24 0.51 13.39
C LEU A 284 -6.56 1.62 14.40
N HIS A 285 -7.00 1.25 15.60
CA HIS A 285 -7.30 2.17 16.71
C HIS A 285 -6.04 2.76 17.34
N ALA A 286 -4.95 2.00 17.40
CA ALA A 286 -3.66 2.48 17.89
C ALA A 286 -3.05 3.54 16.96
N TYR A 287 -3.21 3.35 15.65
CA TYR A 287 -2.58 4.19 14.63
C TYR A 287 -3.44 5.33 14.10
N ILE A 288 -4.76 5.27 14.28
CA ILE A 288 -5.68 6.29 13.77
C ILE A 288 -6.67 6.62 14.87
N ASP A 289 -6.61 7.87 15.33
CA ASP A 289 -7.59 8.40 16.28
C ASP A 289 -8.93 8.63 15.54
N PRO A 290 -10.02 7.91 15.85
CA PRO A 290 -11.27 7.99 15.09
C PRO A 290 -12.00 9.34 15.26
N ASP A 291 -11.69 10.07 16.34
CA ASP A 291 -12.34 11.35 16.67
C ASP A 291 -11.62 12.54 16.04
N THR A 292 -10.32 12.42 15.78
CA THR A 292 -9.51 13.49 15.17
C THR A 292 -8.96 13.15 13.78
N LEU A 293 -9.02 11.87 13.38
CA LEU A 293 -8.41 11.28 12.19
C LEU A 293 -6.94 11.66 12.02
N VAL A 294 -6.25 11.82 13.15
CA VAL A 294 -4.80 11.98 13.21
C VAL A 294 -4.18 10.60 13.08
N ILE A 295 -3.25 10.44 12.14
CA ILE A 295 -2.52 9.20 11.93
C ILE A 295 -1.26 9.22 12.81
N ARG A 296 -1.20 8.37 13.82
CA ARG A 296 -0.06 8.19 14.74
C ARG A 296 0.74 6.95 14.34
N LEU A 297 1.34 6.96 13.15
CA LEU A 297 2.29 5.92 12.77
C LEU A 297 3.67 6.29 13.28
N SER A 298 4.23 5.48 14.17
CA SER A 298 5.67 5.52 14.38
C SER A 298 6.35 4.88 13.18
N LEU A 299 6.91 5.67 12.27
CA LEU A 299 7.72 5.12 11.18
C LEU A 299 9.01 4.44 11.68
N CYS A 300 9.29 4.55 12.98
CA CYS A 300 10.44 3.95 13.67
C CYS A 300 9.97 3.12 14.87
N ASP A 301 9.42 1.92 14.63
CA ASP A 301 9.13 0.95 15.70
C ASP A 301 10.39 0.25 16.26
N TRP A 302 11.56 0.88 16.08
CA TRP A 302 12.86 0.34 16.40
C TRP A 302 13.68 1.36 17.16
N THR A 303 14.37 0.90 18.20
CA THR A 303 15.25 1.72 19.02
C THR A 303 16.44 2.24 18.21
N PRO A 304 17.13 3.30 18.67
CA PRO A 304 18.38 3.75 18.06
C PRO A 304 19.41 2.63 17.86
N ASP A 305 19.40 1.61 18.73
CA ASP A 305 20.27 0.44 18.69
C ASP A 305 19.83 -0.64 17.68
N GLY A 306 18.81 -0.37 16.86
CA GLY A 306 18.31 -1.32 15.87
C GLY A 306 17.57 -2.51 16.47
N CYS A 307 16.94 -2.35 17.64
CA CYS A 307 16.07 -3.37 18.24
C CYS A 307 14.60 -2.99 18.05
N MET A 308 13.73 -3.93 17.69
CA MET A 308 12.28 -3.70 17.73
C MET A 308 11.86 -3.22 19.13
N THR A 309 10.97 -2.23 19.20
CA THR A 309 10.31 -1.88 20.45
C THR A 309 9.57 -3.10 21.00
N ASN A 310 9.46 -3.20 22.32
CA ASN A 310 8.72 -4.30 22.94
C ASN A 310 7.26 -4.32 22.47
N GLU A 311 6.66 -3.14 22.27
CA GLU A 311 5.32 -2.99 21.72
C GLU A 311 5.21 -3.62 20.32
N PHE A 312 6.14 -3.30 19.41
CA PHE A 312 6.13 -3.88 18.07
C PHE A 312 6.39 -5.39 18.09
N LYS A 313 7.33 -5.88 18.91
CA LYS A 313 7.55 -7.33 19.11
C LYS A 313 6.28 -8.03 19.57
N GLU A 314 5.59 -7.45 20.54
CA GLU A 314 4.36 -8.01 21.09
C GLU A 314 3.26 -8.06 20.02
N ARG A 315 3.11 -6.97 19.24
CA ARG A 315 2.19 -6.87 18.10
C ARG A 315 2.45 -7.96 17.06
N ILE A 316 3.70 -8.09 16.59
CA ILE A 316 4.15 -9.19 15.70
C ILE A 316 3.83 -10.56 16.29
N GLY A 317 4.06 -10.73 17.59
CA GLY A 317 3.68 -11.95 18.31
C GLY A 317 2.18 -12.22 18.27
N ARG A 318 1.33 -11.20 18.48
CA ARG A 318 -0.14 -11.32 18.37
C ARG A 318 -0.55 -11.70 16.95
N TYR A 319 0.02 -11.07 15.92
CA TYR A 319 -0.26 -11.43 14.52
C TYR A 319 0.07 -12.89 14.22
N ARG A 320 1.26 -13.36 14.61
CA ARG A 320 1.65 -14.76 14.39
C ARG A 320 0.68 -15.73 15.04
N ARG A 321 0.33 -15.50 16.31
CA ARG A 321 -0.67 -16.31 17.02
C ARG A 321 -2.05 -16.27 16.36
N ALA A 322 -2.48 -15.10 15.89
CA ALA A 322 -3.76 -14.95 15.18
C ALA A 322 -3.77 -15.68 13.83
N ALA A 323 -2.65 -15.66 13.09
CA ALA A 323 -2.52 -16.38 11.83
C ALA A 323 -2.43 -17.90 12.01
N GLU A 324 -1.95 -18.37 13.16
CA GLU A 324 -1.83 -19.79 13.52
C GLU A 324 -3.13 -20.38 14.07
N ALA A 325 -4.02 -19.56 14.63
CA ALA A 325 -5.35 -19.97 15.06
C ALA A 325 -6.17 -20.41 13.84
N LYS A 326 -6.33 -21.72 13.65
CA LYS A 326 -7.18 -22.32 12.60
C LYS A 326 -8.60 -22.53 13.10
#